data_AF-A0A3D5JDQ0-F1
#
_entry.id   AF-A0A3D5JDQ0-F1
#
_cell.length_a   1.000
_cell.length_b   1.000
_cell.length_c   1.000
_cell.angle_alpha   90.00
_cell.angle_beta   90.00
_cell.angle_gamma   90.00
#
_symmetry.space_group_name_H-M   'P 1'
#
loop_
_entity.id
_entity.type
_entity.pdbx_description
1 polymer ?
#
loop_
_entity_poly.entity_id
_entity_poly.type
_entity_poly.pdbx_seq_one_letter_code
_entity_poly.pdbx_strand_id
1 'polypeptide(L)'
;KQASIRALDGLPTEGNDLGHAWRDTEWEAEILQITRDLGIGAQFGGKYYCHDVRVIRLPRHGASCPIGIGVSCSADRQALAKITPDGIFVEKLERDPARFLPDAAEDDIPAVAIDLNRPMAEILATLSQHPVETRLSLTGPLIVARDIAHAKLLERLDAEGSLPDYFKNHPVYYAGPAKTPEGLPSGSFGPTTAGRMDSYVSTFQAAGGSMVMLAKGNRSRQVRESCKTHGGFYLGSIGGVAAKLALESIKKVEVLEYPELGMEAVWKIEVENFPA
;
A
#
# COMPACT_ATOMS: atom_id res chain seq x y z
N LYS A 1 -7.27 -15.57 -11.35
CA LYS A 1 -7.56 -15.53 -9.89
C LYS A 1 -7.13 -16.80 -9.16
N GLN A 2 -7.60 -18.00 -9.52
CA GLN A 2 -7.23 -19.25 -8.81
C GLN A 2 -5.73 -19.54 -8.82
N ALA A 3 -5.02 -19.25 -9.92
CA ALA A 3 -3.57 -19.42 -9.99
C ALA A 3 -2.81 -18.59 -8.93
N SER A 4 -3.23 -17.35 -8.66
CA SER A 4 -2.52 -16.48 -7.71
C SER A 4 -2.69 -16.91 -6.25
N ILE A 5 -3.68 -17.75 -5.94
CA ILE A 5 -3.90 -18.33 -4.62
C ILE A 5 -3.44 -19.80 -4.55
N ARG A 6 -2.64 -20.25 -5.54
CA ARG A 6 -2.03 -21.59 -5.61
C ARG A 6 -3.04 -22.74 -5.66
N ALA A 7 -4.31 -22.46 -5.96
CA ALA A 7 -5.37 -23.46 -6.05
C ALA A 7 -5.20 -24.41 -7.26
N LEU A 8 -4.28 -24.10 -8.18
CA LEU A 8 -4.02 -24.85 -9.41
C LEU A 8 -2.63 -25.52 -9.41
N ASP A 9 -1.95 -25.57 -8.28
CA ASP A 9 -0.59 -26.11 -8.19
C ASP A 9 -0.52 -27.61 -8.53
N GLY A 10 -1.63 -28.33 -8.38
CA GLY A 10 -1.77 -29.75 -8.72
C GLY A 10 -2.18 -30.05 -10.17
N LEU A 11 -2.20 -29.07 -11.07
CA LEU A 11 -2.40 -29.34 -12.50
C LEU A 11 -1.22 -30.12 -13.11
N PRO A 12 -1.43 -30.85 -14.23
CA PRO A 12 -0.35 -31.43 -15.01
C PRO A 12 0.66 -30.35 -15.44
N THR A 13 1.91 -30.75 -15.66
CA THR A 13 3.00 -29.83 -16.08
C THR A 13 3.28 -29.86 -17.58
N GLU A 14 2.45 -30.56 -18.35
CA GLU A 14 2.54 -30.63 -19.81
C GLU A 14 1.13 -30.67 -20.44
N GLY A 15 1.02 -30.15 -21.65
CA GLY A 15 -0.20 -30.19 -22.45
C GLY A 15 -0.44 -31.57 -23.07
N ASN A 16 -1.65 -31.78 -23.60
CA ASN A 16 -1.98 -32.94 -24.41
C ASN A 16 -2.88 -32.53 -25.59
N ASP A 17 -3.12 -33.47 -26.51
CA ASP A 17 -3.93 -33.24 -27.72
C ASP A 17 -5.42 -32.96 -27.42
N LEU A 18 -5.88 -33.26 -26.20
CA LEU A 18 -7.24 -32.95 -25.75
C LEU A 18 -7.39 -31.49 -25.28
N GLY A 19 -6.29 -30.74 -25.19
CA GLY A 19 -6.30 -29.32 -24.85
C GLY A 19 -6.63 -29.04 -23.38
N HIS A 20 -6.19 -29.88 -22.45
CA HIS A 20 -6.39 -29.61 -21.02
C HIS A 20 -5.58 -28.41 -20.52
N ALA A 21 -5.97 -27.87 -19.36
CA ALA A 21 -5.17 -26.86 -18.66
C ALA A 21 -3.92 -27.50 -18.04
N TRP A 22 -2.79 -26.82 -18.11
CA TRP A 22 -1.54 -27.30 -17.52
C TRP A 22 -0.69 -26.14 -17.01
N ARG A 23 0.23 -26.46 -16.10
CA ARG A 23 1.11 -25.52 -15.42
C ARG A 23 2.51 -25.51 -16.06
N ASP A 24 2.92 -24.36 -16.54
CA ASP A 24 4.14 -24.17 -17.34
C ASP A 24 5.32 -23.77 -16.44
N THR A 25 6.01 -24.76 -15.91
CA THR A 25 7.09 -24.56 -14.91
C THR A 25 8.34 -23.89 -15.49
N GLU A 26 8.57 -24.00 -16.80
CA GLU A 26 9.66 -23.31 -17.48
C GLU A 26 9.40 -21.80 -17.49
N TRP A 27 8.21 -21.40 -17.93
CA TRP A 27 7.82 -19.98 -17.91
C TRP A 27 7.63 -19.42 -16.50
N GLU A 28 7.29 -20.23 -15.51
CA GLU A 28 7.33 -19.82 -14.10
C GLU A 28 8.75 -19.37 -13.69
N ALA A 29 9.77 -20.17 -14.04
CA ALA A 29 11.16 -19.87 -13.72
C ALA A 29 11.67 -18.64 -14.49
N GLU A 30 11.36 -18.54 -15.78
CA GLU A 30 11.77 -17.40 -16.62
C GLU A 30 11.16 -16.08 -16.11
N ILE A 31 9.85 -16.05 -15.86
CA ILE A 31 9.18 -14.84 -15.36
C ILE A 31 9.68 -14.50 -13.95
N LEU A 32 9.93 -15.48 -13.09
CA LEU A 32 10.49 -15.21 -11.77
C LEU A 32 11.88 -14.59 -11.89
N GLN A 33 12.71 -15.06 -12.82
CA GLN A 33 14.02 -14.45 -13.06
C GLN A 33 13.88 -13.01 -13.59
N ILE A 34 13.01 -12.78 -14.57
CA ILE A 34 12.69 -11.44 -15.07
C ILE A 34 12.32 -10.51 -13.91
N THR A 35 11.42 -10.95 -13.01
CA THR A 35 10.97 -10.13 -11.87
C THR A 35 12.09 -9.77 -10.89
N ARG A 36 13.10 -10.63 -10.76
CA ARG A 36 14.27 -10.39 -9.90
C ARG A 36 15.23 -9.37 -10.51
N ASP A 37 15.29 -9.32 -11.84
CA ASP A 37 16.18 -8.43 -12.59
C ASP A 37 15.56 -7.04 -12.82
N LEU A 38 14.26 -6.85 -12.54
CA LEU A 38 13.58 -5.54 -12.65
C LEU A 38 14.13 -4.47 -11.70
N GLY A 39 14.79 -4.87 -10.60
CA GLY A 39 15.31 -3.94 -9.60
C GLY A 39 14.26 -3.24 -8.73
N ILE A 40 12.96 -3.48 -8.94
CA ILE A 40 11.86 -2.91 -8.14
C ILE A 40 11.85 -3.47 -6.72
N GLY A 41 12.18 -4.76 -6.57
CA GLY A 41 12.27 -5.46 -5.29
C GLY A 41 11.02 -5.40 -4.42
N ALA A 42 11.24 -5.54 -3.11
CA ALA A 42 10.18 -5.52 -2.13
C ALA A 42 9.81 -4.07 -1.80
N GLN A 43 9.03 -3.45 -2.69
CA GLN A 43 8.52 -2.07 -2.63
C GLN A 43 9.56 -0.96 -2.89
N PHE A 44 10.74 -1.04 -2.25
CA PHE A 44 11.76 0.03 -2.27
C PHE A 44 13.11 -0.43 -2.87
N GLY A 45 13.04 -1.07 -4.03
CA GLY A 45 14.24 -1.53 -4.74
C GLY A 45 14.70 -2.93 -4.32
N GLY A 46 15.47 -3.57 -5.19
CA GLY A 46 16.13 -4.85 -4.95
C GLY A 46 15.52 -6.03 -5.71
N LYS A 47 15.62 -7.24 -5.11
CA LYS A 47 15.38 -8.52 -5.81
C LYS A 47 13.96 -9.06 -5.68
N TYR A 48 13.31 -8.87 -4.53
CA TYR A 48 12.11 -9.62 -4.16
C TYR A 48 10.82 -8.95 -4.63
N TYR A 49 10.66 -8.76 -5.94
CA TYR A 49 9.40 -8.27 -6.52
C TYR A 49 8.29 -9.32 -6.49
N CYS A 50 8.64 -10.58 -6.75
CA CYS A 50 7.76 -11.73 -6.62
C CYS A 50 8.36 -12.76 -5.65
N HIS A 51 7.53 -13.35 -4.79
CA HIS A 51 7.93 -14.53 -4.01
C HIS A 51 8.12 -15.74 -4.93
N ASP A 52 7.12 -15.98 -5.77
CA ASP A 52 7.04 -17.05 -6.75
C ASP A 52 6.12 -16.64 -7.91
N VAL A 53 6.04 -17.47 -8.94
CA VAL A 53 5.19 -17.26 -10.13
C VAL A 53 4.38 -18.54 -10.38
N ARG A 54 3.17 -18.39 -10.92
CA ARG A 54 2.36 -19.47 -11.50
C ARG A 54 1.94 -19.13 -12.91
N VAL A 55 2.21 -20.02 -13.86
CA VAL A 55 1.84 -19.85 -15.28
C VAL A 55 0.94 -20.99 -15.69
N ILE A 56 -0.31 -20.68 -16.04
CA ILE A 56 -1.29 -21.68 -16.48
C ILE A 56 -1.57 -21.48 -17.97
N ARG A 57 -1.34 -22.53 -18.75
CA ARG A 57 -1.67 -22.58 -20.18
C ARG A 57 -3.05 -23.19 -20.34
N LEU A 58 -3.88 -22.53 -21.14
CA LEU A 58 -5.25 -22.92 -21.43
C LEU A 58 -5.44 -23.12 -22.93
N PRO A 59 -6.38 -23.98 -23.36
CA PRO A 59 -6.80 -24.01 -24.74
C PRO A 59 -7.44 -22.68 -25.14
N ARG A 60 -7.41 -22.37 -26.42
CA ARG A 60 -7.97 -21.14 -26.97
C ARG A 60 -8.57 -21.40 -28.33
N HIS A 61 -9.56 -20.60 -28.71
CA HIS A 61 -10.00 -20.50 -30.10
C HIS A 61 -8.84 -19.98 -30.98
N GLY A 62 -8.74 -20.43 -32.23
CA GLY A 62 -7.61 -20.09 -33.13
C GLY A 62 -7.41 -18.57 -33.28
N ALA A 63 -8.50 -17.81 -33.32
CA ALA A 63 -8.52 -16.35 -33.44
C ALA A 63 -8.46 -15.57 -32.10
N SER A 64 -8.17 -16.24 -30.98
CA SER A 64 -8.15 -15.61 -29.66
C SER A 64 -6.93 -16.03 -28.86
N CYS A 65 -6.38 -15.12 -28.06
CA CYS A 65 -5.28 -15.41 -27.12
C CYS A 65 -5.42 -14.53 -25.87
N PRO A 66 -6.42 -14.79 -25.01
CA PRO A 66 -6.60 -14.02 -23.78
C PRO A 66 -5.46 -14.30 -22.80
N ILE A 67 -4.94 -13.24 -22.19
CA ILE A 67 -3.88 -13.32 -21.17
C ILE A 67 -4.38 -12.62 -19.91
N GLY A 68 -4.25 -13.31 -18.77
CA GLY A 68 -4.57 -12.76 -17.45
C GLY A 68 -3.33 -12.70 -16.57
N ILE A 69 -3.06 -11.53 -16.01
CA ILE A 69 -1.97 -11.32 -15.05
C ILE A 69 -2.58 -10.82 -13.75
N GLY A 70 -2.12 -11.33 -12.61
CA GLY A 70 -2.61 -10.92 -11.30
C GLY A 70 -1.70 -11.42 -10.20
N VAL A 71 -1.87 -10.86 -9.01
CA VAL A 71 -1.03 -11.13 -7.84
C VAL A 71 -1.89 -11.47 -6.62
N SER A 72 -1.33 -12.25 -5.71
CA SER A 72 -1.71 -12.18 -4.29
C SER A 72 -0.70 -11.27 -3.60
N CYS A 73 -1.17 -10.34 -2.78
CA CYS A 73 -0.29 -9.37 -2.11
C CYS A 73 0.27 -9.94 -0.80
N SER A 74 1.04 -9.13 -0.05
CA SER A 74 1.55 -9.53 1.28
C SER A 74 0.46 -9.93 2.26
N ALA A 75 -0.77 -9.45 2.07
CA ALA A 75 -1.96 -9.95 2.77
C ALA A 75 -2.56 -11.17 2.03
N ASP A 76 -1.73 -12.20 1.85
CA ASP A 76 -2.06 -13.46 1.18
C ASP A 76 -3.00 -14.31 2.04
N ARG A 77 -4.29 -14.32 1.67
CA ARG A 77 -5.37 -14.76 2.55
C ARG A 77 -6.35 -15.66 1.81
N GLN A 78 -6.12 -16.95 1.93
CA GLN A 78 -7.00 -18.03 1.50
C GLN A 78 -6.94 -19.16 2.51
N ALA A 79 -8.03 -19.92 2.62
CA ALA A 79 -8.08 -21.17 3.36
C ALA A 79 -9.06 -22.11 2.64
N LEU A 80 -8.62 -23.32 2.33
CA LEU A 80 -9.48 -24.37 1.81
C LEU A 80 -10.36 -24.92 2.93
N ALA A 81 -11.55 -25.40 2.58
CA ALA A 81 -12.42 -26.11 3.49
C ALA A 81 -13.15 -27.22 2.74
N LYS A 82 -13.51 -28.29 3.46
CA LYS A 82 -14.33 -29.38 2.94
C LYS A 82 -15.28 -29.90 4.00
N ILE A 83 -16.44 -30.38 3.55
CA ILE A 83 -17.41 -31.09 4.38
C ILE A 83 -17.46 -32.53 3.89
N THR A 84 -17.40 -33.46 4.83
CA THR A 84 -17.45 -34.91 4.56
C THR A 84 -18.40 -35.57 5.56
N PRO A 85 -18.74 -36.86 5.40
CA PRO A 85 -19.47 -37.60 6.44
C PRO A 85 -18.80 -37.53 7.83
N ASP A 86 -17.48 -37.33 7.89
CA ASP A 86 -16.71 -37.25 9.13
C ASP A 86 -16.71 -35.86 9.78
N GLY A 87 -17.31 -34.85 9.15
CA GLY A 87 -17.47 -33.50 9.70
C GLY A 87 -16.95 -32.37 8.80
N ILE A 88 -16.64 -31.24 9.44
CA ILE A 88 -16.21 -29.99 8.79
C ILE A 88 -14.70 -29.82 8.97
N PHE A 89 -13.98 -29.63 7.87
CA PHE A 89 -12.53 -29.50 7.84
C PHE A 89 -12.15 -28.16 7.23
N VAL A 90 -11.21 -27.47 7.86
CA VAL A 90 -10.64 -26.19 7.39
C VAL A 90 -9.12 -26.34 7.33
N GLU A 91 -8.51 -25.73 6.32
CA GLU A 91 -7.07 -25.69 6.14
C GLU A 91 -6.38 -25.15 7.39
N LYS A 92 -5.36 -25.88 7.84
CA LYS A 92 -4.54 -25.48 8.98
C LYS A 92 -3.51 -24.47 8.50
N LEU A 93 -3.70 -23.22 8.90
CA LEU A 93 -2.69 -22.16 8.74
C LEU A 93 -1.65 -22.22 9.86
N GLU A 94 -0.54 -21.49 9.65
CA GLU A 94 0.47 -21.27 10.68
C GLU A 94 -0.12 -20.51 11.89
N ARG A 95 0.19 -20.96 13.10
CA ARG A 95 -0.23 -20.32 14.36
C ARG A 95 0.94 -19.75 15.17
N ASP A 96 2.17 -20.14 14.85
CA ASP A 96 3.40 -19.58 15.40
C ASP A 96 4.26 -18.98 14.28
N PRO A 97 3.88 -17.80 13.74
CA PRO A 97 4.67 -17.16 12.69
C PRO A 97 6.00 -16.60 13.20
N ALA A 98 6.19 -16.47 14.52
CA ALA A 98 7.41 -15.93 15.11
C ALA A 98 8.65 -16.79 14.80
N ARG A 99 8.45 -18.10 14.56
CA ARG A 99 9.52 -19.01 14.12
C ARG A 99 10.16 -18.67 12.78
N PHE A 100 9.54 -17.81 11.96
CA PHE A 100 10.09 -17.33 10.70
C PHE A 100 10.87 -16.02 10.84
N LEU A 101 10.92 -15.43 12.04
CA LEU A 101 11.76 -14.28 12.31
C LEU A 101 13.24 -14.71 12.30
N PRO A 102 14.12 -13.99 11.59
CA PRO A 102 15.54 -14.28 11.60
C PRO A 102 16.16 -13.96 12.96
N ASP A 103 17.25 -14.65 13.32
CA ASP A 103 18.04 -14.37 14.54
C ASP A 103 18.82 -13.04 14.47
N ALA A 104 18.87 -12.41 13.30
CA ALA A 104 19.58 -11.15 13.09
C ALA A 104 18.88 -10.00 13.84
N ALA A 105 19.69 -9.14 14.48
CA ALA A 105 19.22 -7.87 15.01
C ALA A 105 18.55 -7.05 13.88
N GLU A 106 17.48 -6.31 14.19
CA GLU A 106 16.97 -5.31 13.25
C GLU A 106 18.14 -4.42 12.85
N ASP A 107 18.47 -4.36 11.55
CA ASP A 107 19.50 -3.45 11.07
C ASP A 107 19.09 -2.04 11.50
N ASP A 108 19.92 -1.41 12.34
CA ASP A 108 19.78 -0.02 12.76
C ASP A 108 20.17 0.89 11.58
N ILE A 109 19.38 0.80 10.51
CA ILE A 109 19.54 1.64 9.33
C ILE A 109 19.20 3.07 9.80
N PRO A 110 20.04 4.07 9.59
CA PRO A 110 19.70 5.42 10.03
C PRO A 110 18.43 5.93 9.32
N ALA A 111 17.55 6.60 10.06
CA ALA A 111 16.39 7.32 9.50
C ALA A 111 16.46 8.78 9.94
N VAL A 112 16.11 9.70 9.04
CA VAL A 112 16.05 11.13 9.37
C VAL A 112 14.74 11.39 10.11
N ALA A 113 14.84 11.91 11.34
CA ALA A 113 13.67 12.31 12.11
C ALA A 113 13.06 13.59 11.51
N ILE A 114 11.75 13.57 11.24
CA ILE A 114 10.98 14.73 10.75
C ILE A 114 9.88 15.05 11.76
N ASP A 115 9.95 16.25 12.34
CA ASP A 115 8.92 16.77 13.24
C ASP A 115 7.78 17.42 12.43
N LEU A 116 6.61 16.78 12.46
CA LEU A 116 5.39 17.21 11.78
C LEU A 116 4.59 18.26 12.56
N ASN A 117 5.02 18.62 13.77
CA ASN A 117 4.41 19.70 14.55
C ASN A 117 4.84 21.09 14.06
N ARG A 118 5.83 21.16 13.17
CA ARG A 118 6.33 22.40 12.58
C ARG A 118 5.36 22.95 11.52
N PRO A 119 5.36 24.27 11.25
CA PRO A 119 4.63 24.82 10.12
C PRO A 119 5.00 24.12 8.79
N MET A 120 4.03 23.95 7.89
CA MET A 120 4.23 23.24 6.62
C MET A 120 5.46 23.76 5.83
N ALA A 121 5.70 25.06 5.80
CA ALA A 121 6.86 25.66 5.13
C ALA A 121 8.21 25.15 5.70
N GLU A 122 8.31 24.94 7.02
CA GLU A 122 9.51 24.40 7.67
C GLU A 122 9.67 22.90 7.42
N ILE A 123 8.56 22.15 7.38
CA ILE A 123 8.57 20.73 7.00
C ILE A 123 9.13 20.58 5.57
N LEU A 124 8.60 21.35 4.61
CA LEU A 124 9.06 21.36 3.23
C LEU A 124 10.53 21.79 3.10
N ALA A 125 10.96 22.79 3.86
CA ALA A 125 12.34 23.24 3.89
C ALA A 125 13.29 22.17 4.45
N THR A 126 12.83 21.32 5.36
CA THR A 126 13.61 20.19 5.89
C THR A 126 13.68 19.06 4.87
N LEU A 127 12.53 18.65 4.32
CA LEU A 127 12.45 17.58 3.31
C LEU A 127 13.28 17.89 2.06
N SER A 128 13.37 19.17 1.66
CA SER A 128 14.16 19.58 0.49
C SER A 128 15.67 19.45 0.64
N GLN A 129 16.17 19.23 1.87
CA GLN A 129 17.59 18.98 2.13
C GLN A 129 18.01 17.54 1.84
N HIS A 130 17.06 16.64 1.58
CA HIS A 130 17.29 15.22 1.42
C HIS A 130 16.96 14.74 0.00
N PRO A 131 17.78 13.85 -0.59
CA PRO A 131 17.45 13.23 -1.87
C PRO A 131 16.29 12.24 -1.72
N VAL A 132 15.69 11.84 -2.85
CA VAL A 132 14.80 10.68 -2.90
C VAL A 132 15.52 9.42 -2.38
N GLU A 133 14.76 8.41 -1.95
CA GLU A 133 15.26 7.19 -1.30
C GLU A 133 15.80 7.38 0.14
N THR A 134 15.86 8.63 0.64
CA THR A 134 16.16 8.89 2.05
C THR A 134 15.05 8.34 2.95
N ARG A 135 15.43 7.50 3.92
CA ARG A 135 14.51 6.93 4.91
C ARG A 135 14.17 7.96 5.98
N LEU A 136 12.88 8.11 6.27
CA LEU A 136 12.36 9.08 7.23
C LEU A 136 11.68 8.39 8.41
N SER A 137 11.70 9.07 9.56
CA SER A 137 10.96 8.71 10.77
C SER A 137 10.11 9.91 11.17
N LEU A 138 8.81 9.82 10.96
CA LEU A 138 7.88 10.95 11.10
C LEU A 138 7.22 10.95 12.48
N THR A 139 7.18 12.10 13.14
CA THR A 139 6.52 12.27 14.45
C THR A 139 5.66 13.52 14.46
N GLY A 140 4.39 13.41 14.90
CA GLY A 140 3.43 14.51 14.99
C GLY A 140 2.12 14.21 14.23
N PRO A 141 1.33 15.25 13.91
CA PRO A 141 0.00 15.08 13.35
C PRO A 141 0.02 14.72 11.86
N LEU A 142 -0.86 13.80 11.46
CA LEU A 142 -1.20 13.51 10.08
C LEU A 142 -2.71 13.65 9.86
N ILE A 143 -3.09 14.21 8.71
CA ILE A 143 -4.47 14.16 8.24
C ILE A 143 -4.64 12.94 7.35
N VAL A 144 -5.63 12.11 7.65
CA VAL A 144 -5.95 10.94 6.84
C VAL A 144 -7.11 11.27 5.92
N ALA A 145 -6.90 11.11 4.62
CA ALA A 145 -7.95 11.25 3.62
C ALA A 145 -7.62 10.36 2.42
N ARG A 146 -8.65 9.79 1.79
CA ARG A 146 -8.50 8.96 0.59
C ARG A 146 -9.67 9.17 -0.37
N ASP A 147 -9.82 8.27 -1.34
CA ASP A 147 -10.75 8.29 -2.47
C ASP A 147 -12.00 9.20 -2.31
N ILE A 148 -12.96 8.86 -1.43
CA ILE A 148 -14.21 9.65 -1.30
C ILE A 148 -13.97 11.02 -0.64
N ALA A 149 -13.14 11.08 0.41
CA ALA A 149 -12.79 12.34 1.04
C ALA A 149 -12.07 13.31 0.08
N HIS A 150 -11.21 12.81 -0.81
CA HIS A 150 -10.58 13.62 -1.86
C HIS A 150 -11.60 14.17 -2.85
N ALA A 151 -12.59 13.36 -3.26
CA ALA A 151 -13.68 13.85 -4.09
C ALA A 151 -14.48 14.98 -3.40
N LYS A 152 -14.81 14.81 -2.11
CA LYS A 152 -15.49 15.84 -1.31
C LYS A 152 -14.68 17.12 -1.16
N LEU A 153 -13.37 17.00 -0.94
CA LEU A 153 -12.46 18.14 -0.84
C LEU A 153 -12.32 18.89 -2.17
N LEU A 154 -12.38 18.18 -3.30
CA LEU A 154 -12.41 18.81 -4.62
C LEU A 154 -13.73 19.55 -4.86
N GLU A 155 -14.87 18.92 -4.57
CA GLU A 155 -16.19 19.59 -4.63
C GLU A 155 -16.20 20.87 -3.78
N ARG A 156 -15.62 20.80 -2.59
CA ARG A 156 -15.49 21.94 -1.68
C ARG A 156 -14.58 23.03 -2.25
N LEU A 157 -13.43 22.68 -2.82
CA LEU A 157 -12.54 23.63 -3.47
C LEU A 157 -13.22 24.34 -4.63
N ASP A 158 -13.98 23.61 -5.45
CA ASP A 158 -14.70 24.17 -6.60
C ASP A 158 -15.84 25.11 -6.16
N ALA A 159 -16.50 24.82 -5.03
CA ALA A 159 -17.61 25.61 -4.51
C ALA A 159 -17.17 26.82 -3.66
N GLU A 160 -16.16 26.64 -2.80
CA GLU A 160 -15.72 27.63 -1.80
C GLU A 160 -14.46 28.38 -2.22
N GLY A 161 -13.76 27.91 -3.26
CA GLY A 161 -12.50 28.49 -3.74
C GLY A 161 -11.30 28.26 -2.80
N SER A 162 -11.44 27.44 -1.76
CA SER A 162 -10.35 27.13 -0.83
C SER A 162 -10.45 25.73 -0.24
N LEU A 163 -9.29 25.19 0.17
CA LEU A 163 -9.20 23.95 0.92
C LEU A 163 -9.23 24.22 2.44
N PRO A 164 -9.75 23.27 3.26
CA PRO A 164 -9.72 23.36 4.71
C PRO A 164 -8.31 23.51 5.27
N ASP A 165 -8.17 24.24 6.39
CA ASP A 165 -6.87 24.49 7.02
C ASP A 165 -6.14 23.22 7.43
N TYR A 166 -6.86 22.20 7.90
CA TYR A 166 -6.25 20.92 8.26
C TYR A 166 -5.53 20.27 7.07
N PHE A 167 -6.04 20.46 5.85
CA PHE A 167 -5.51 19.85 4.63
C PHE A 167 -4.34 20.64 4.01
N LYS A 168 -4.20 21.91 4.40
CA LYS A 168 -3.08 22.78 4.02
C LYS A 168 -1.92 22.70 5.02
N ASN A 169 -2.24 22.56 6.31
CA ASN A 169 -1.26 22.73 7.38
C ASN A 169 -0.62 21.42 7.88
N HIS A 170 -1.08 20.25 7.41
CA HIS A 170 -0.57 18.94 7.82
C HIS A 170 -0.32 18.02 6.63
N PRO A 171 0.62 17.06 6.72
CA PRO A 171 0.78 16.04 5.70
C PRO A 171 -0.47 15.17 5.59
N VAL A 172 -0.76 14.71 4.36
CA VAL A 172 -1.95 13.93 4.05
C VAL A 172 -1.58 12.46 3.86
N TYR A 173 -2.00 11.62 4.80
CA TYR A 173 -1.84 10.17 4.78
C TYR A 173 -3.03 9.50 4.08
N TYR A 174 -2.77 8.77 3.00
CA TYR A 174 -3.82 8.05 2.31
C TYR A 174 -4.04 6.69 2.95
N ALA A 175 -5.04 6.57 3.81
CA ALA A 175 -5.37 5.34 4.50
C ALA A 175 -6.85 5.29 4.91
N GLY A 176 -7.30 4.12 5.36
CA GLY A 176 -8.59 3.96 6.03
C GLY A 176 -8.41 2.94 7.16
N PRO A 177 -8.80 3.26 8.41
CA PRO A 177 -8.54 2.40 9.54
C PRO A 177 -9.46 1.18 9.56
N ALA A 178 -8.95 0.05 10.03
CA ALA A 178 -9.81 -1.02 10.55
C ALA A 178 -10.43 -0.61 11.89
N LYS A 179 -11.39 -1.40 12.39
CA LYS A 179 -11.98 -1.17 13.72
C LYS A 179 -10.91 -1.20 14.80
N THR A 180 -10.97 -0.24 15.72
CA THR A 180 -10.08 -0.18 16.89
C THR A 180 -10.46 -1.26 17.90
N PRO A 181 -9.53 -2.16 18.27
CA PRO A 181 -9.75 -3.10 19.36
C PRO A 181 -9.88 -2.37 20.70
N GLU A 182 -10.63 -2.97 21.64
CA GLU A 182 -10.79 -2.42 22.99
C GLU A 182 -9.42 -2.26 23.68
N GLY A 183 -9.19 -1.09 24.28
CA GLY A 183 -7.95 -0.78 25.01
C GLY A 183 -6.75 -0.45 24.13
N LEU A 184 -6.87 -0.46 22.79
CA LEU A 184 -5.79 -0.06 21.89
C LEU A 184 -6.01 1.34 21.29
N PRO A 185 -4.93 2.08 20.97
CA PRO A 185 -5.03 3.43 20.40
C PRO A 185 -5.55 3.44 18.96
N SER A 186 -5.37 2.33 18.22
CA SER A 186 -5.70 2.24 16.81
C SER A 186 -6.01 0.80 16.39
N GLY A 187 -6.87 0.63 15.38
CA GLY A 187 -6.95 -0.61 14.62
C GLY A 187 -5.84 -0.67 13.56
N SER A 188 -5.71 -1.79 12.85
CA SER A 188 -4.77 -1.90 11.72
C SER A 188 -4.97 -0.75 10.72
N PHE A 189 -3.92 0.02 10.44
CA PHE A 189 -4.07 1.30 9.74
C PHE A 189 -2.90 1.60 8.77
N GLY A 190 -2.71 0.69 7.80
CA GLY A 190 -1.67 0.80 6.78
C GLY A 190 -2.06 1.69 5.59
N PRO A 191 -1.08 2.05 4.74
CA PRO A 191 -1.28 2.95 3.60
C PRO A 191 -2.14 2.32 2.51
N THR A 192 -2.84 3.15 1.74
CA THR A 192 -3.53 2.78 0.50
C THR A 192 -2.70 3.16 -0.73
N THR A 193 -3.10 2.64 -1.90
CA THR A 193 -2.39 2.91 -3.17
C THR A 193 -2.44 4.39 -3.53
N ALA A 194 -1.28 5.04 -3.60
CA ALA A 194 -1.15 6.47 -3.88
C ALA A 194 -1.70 6.88 -5.25
N GLY A 195 -1.47 6.03 -6.26
CA GLY A 195 -1.83 6.27 -7.66
C GLY A 195 -3.30 6.65 -7.90
N ARG A 196 -4.23 6.23 -7.03
CA ARG A 196 -5.66 6.56 -7.17
C ARG A 196 -5.98 8.02 -6.88
N MET A 197 -5.10 8.72 -6.16
CA MET A 197 -5.25 10.14 -5.83
C MET A 197 -4.45 11.05 -6.76
N ASP A 198 -3.78 10.50 -7.80
CA ASP A 198 -2.87 11.28 -8.65
C ASP A 198 -3.55 12.45 -9.37
N SER A 199 -4.81 12.29 -9.79
CA SER A 199 -5.58 13.33 -10.49
C SER A 199 -5.90 14.56 -9.63
N TYR A 200 -5.83 14.44 -8.29
CA TYR A 200 -6.15 15.54 -7.39
C TYR A 200 -4.92 16.40 -7.03
N VAL A 201 -3.71 15.85 -7.17
CA VAL A 201 -2.50 16.45 -6.59
C VAL A 201 -2.23 17.84 -7.15
N SER A 202 -2.26 18.00 -8.47
CA SER A 202 -1.96 19.30 -9.09
C SER A 202 -2.95 20.38 -8.67
N THR A 203 -4.24 20.04 -8.64
CA THR A 203 -5.30 20.97 -8.22
C THR A 203 -5.16 21.34 -6.75
N PHE A 204 -4.90 20.36 -5.88
CA PHE A 204 -4.77 20.61 -4.45
C PHE A 204 -3.51 21.41 -4.10
N GLN A 205 -2.37 21.10 -4.71
CA GLN A 205 -1.14 21.85 -4.48
C GLN A 205 -1.22 23.28 -5.03
N ALA A 206 -1.91 23.51 -6.15
CA ALA A 206 -2.19 24.85 -6.63
C ALA A 206 -3.03 25.68 -5.63
N ALA A 207 -3.89 25.03 -4.85
CA ALA A 207 -4.66 25.62 -3.75
C ALA A 207 -3.95 25.58 -2.39
N GLY A 208 -2.67 25.21 -2.34
CA GLY A 208 -1.83 25.16 -1.13
C GLY A 208 -2.07 23.95 -0.21
N GLY A 209 -2.85 22.96 -0.64
CA GLY A 209 -3.12 21.72 0.09
C GLY A 209 -2.32 20.53 -0.43
N SER A 210 -2.31 19.43 0.33
CA SER A 210 -1.64 18.17 -0.07
C SER A 210 -0.16 18.36 -0.46
N MET A 211 0.54 19.28 0.22
CA MET A 211 1.93 19.60 -0.05
C MET A 211 2.88 18.47 0.35
N VAL A 212 2.56 17.73 1.42
CA VAL A 212 3.26 16.49 1.79
C VAL A 212 2.23 15.37 1.79
N MET A 213 2.52 14.31 1.04
CA MET A 213 1.63 13.17 0.84
C MET A 213 2.31 11.90 1.34
N LEU A 214 1.60 11.06 2.07
CA LEU A 214 2.13 9.80 2.60
C LEU A 214 1.20 8.66 2.18
N ALA A 215 1.73 7.66 1.48
CA ALA A 215 0.93 6.51 1.01
C ALA A 215 1.85 5.35 0.59
N LYS A 216 1.37 4.38 -0.21
CA LYS A 216 2.22 3.33 -0.79
C LYS A 216 2.10 3.22 -2.30
N GLY A 217 3.17 2.73 -2.92
CA GLY A 217 3.26 2.44 -4.35
C GLY A 217 3.81 3.60 -5.18
N ASN A 218 4.23 3.31 -6.39
CA ASN A 218 4.69 4.30 -7.35
C ASN A 218 3.52 5.17 -7.85
N ARG A 219 3.86 6.38 -8.31
CA ARG A 219 2.91 7.37 -8.79
C ARG A 219 3.22 7.77 -10.23
N SER A 220 2.22 8.32 -10.91
CA SER A 220 2.34 8.78 -12.28
C SER A 220 3.21 10.05 -12.39
N ARG A 221 3.69 10.32 -13.62
CA ARG A 221 4.54 11.48 -13.92
C ARG A 221 3.90 12.81 -13.54
N GLN A 222 2.57 12.95 -13.64
CA GLN A 222 1.86 14.19 -13.26
C GLN A 222 2.14 14.60 -11.81
N VAL A 223 2.25 13.64 -10.88
CA VAL A 223 2.53 13.93 -9.48
C VAL A 223 3.95 14.47 -9.31
N ARG A 224 4.92 13.91 -10.03
CA ARG A 224 6.30 14.39 -10.05
C ARG A 224 6.40 15.83 -10.56
N GLU A 225 5.74 16.13 -11.68
CA GLU A 225 5.77 17.49 -12.24
C GLU A 225 5.02 18.49 -11.35
N SER A 226 3.92 18.08 -10.73
CA SER A 226 3.19 18.89 -9.75
C SER A 226 4.04 19.20 -8.52
N CYS A 227 4.67 18.18 -7.91
CA CYS A 227 5.60 18.36 -6.79
C CYS A 227 6.75 19.31 -7.16
N LYS A 228 7.31 19.18 -8.38
CA LYS A 228 8.34 20.10 -8.87
C LYS A 228 7.84 21.53 -9.04
N THR A 229 6.60 21.71 -9.46
CA THR A 229 5.99 23.02 -9.72
C THR A 229 5.65 23.76 -8.42
N HIS A 230 5.11 23.04 -7.43
CA HIS A 230 4.61 23.63 -6.19
C HIS A 230 5.56 23.45 -5.00
N GLY A 231 6.62 22.64 -5.14
CA GLY A 231 7.54 22.33 -4.03
C GLY A 231 6.98 21.29 -3.05
N GLY A 232 6.12 20.39 -3.51
CA GLY A 232 5.53 19.33 -2.70
C GLY A 232 6.36 18.04 -2.64
N PHE A 233 6.01 17.13 -1.73
CA PHE A 233 6.69 15.85 -1.51
C PHE A 233 5.71 14.68 -1.43
N TYR A 234 6.14 13.54 -1.96
CA TYR A 234 5.51 12.25 -1.74
C TYR A 234 6.46 11.35 -0.95
N LEU A 235 5.98 10.86 0.18
CA LEU A 235 6.68 9.97 1.10
C LEU A 235 6.07 8.56 0.99
N GLY A 236 6.93 7.54 0.87
CA GLY A 236 6.51 6.17 0.62
C GLY A 236 6.52 5.35 1.91
N SER A 237 5.35 5.05 2.45
CA SER A 237 5.22 4.11 3.57
C SER A 237 5.23 2.65 3.10
N ILE A 238 5.65 1.76 3.99
CA ILE A 238 5.66 0.31 3.77
C ILE A 238 4.22 -0.21 3.74
N GLY A 239 3.79 -0.74 2.59
CA GLY A 239 2.52 -1.42 2.43
C GLY A 239 2.51 -2.81 3.08
N GLY A 240 1.41 -3.16 3.75
CA GLY A 240 1.19 -4.51 4.28
C GLY A 240 1.48 -4.71 5.77
N VAL A 241 2.17 -3.76 6.42
CA VAL A 241 2.53 -3.84 7.86
C VAL A 241 1.55 -3.07 8.77
N ALA A 242 0.26 -3.06 8.42
CA ALA A 242 -0.76 -2.23 9.05
C ALA A 242 -0.93 -2.44 10.56
N ALA A 243 -0.75 -3.67 11.05
CA ALA A 243 -0.83 -3.98 12.48
C ALA A 243 0.39 -3.46 13.25
N LYS A 244 1.61 -3.56 12.67
CA LYS A 244 2.84 -3.02 13.27
C LYS A 244 2.74 -1.50 13.40
N LEU A 245 2.30 -0.80 12.35
CA LEU A 245 2.08 0.65 12.38
C LEU A 245 1.05 1.07 13.45
N ALA A 246 -0.05 0.32 13.58
CA ALA A 246 -1.07 0.60 14.59
C ALA A 246 -0.57 0.44 16.03
N LEU A 247 0.27 -0.57 16.27
CA LEU A 247 0.82 -0.86 17.59
C LEU A 247 1.97 0.09 17.96
N GLU A 248 2.88 0.34 17.02
CA GLU A 248 4.16 0.99 17.30
C GLU A 248 4.15 2.48 16.97
N SER A 249 3.42 2.92 15.94
CA SER A 249 3.54 4.29 15.42
C SER A 249 2.32 5.16 15.68
N ILE A 250 1.09 4.62 15.67
CA ILE A 250 -0.13 5.43 15.77
C ILE A 250 -0.60 5.52 17.23
N LYS A 251 -0.59 6.73 17.79
CA LYS A 251 -0.85 6.97 19.21
C LYS A 251 -2.26 7.48 19.51
N LYS A 252 -2.89 8.13 18.53
CA LYS A 252 -4.24 8.68 18.65
C LYS A 252 -4.94 8.67 17.29
N VAL A 253 -6.24 8.43 17.29
CA VAL A 253 -7.09 8.48 16.10
C VAL A 253 -8.39 9.21 16.43
N GLU A 254 -8.72 10.24 15.66
CA GLU A 254 -9.94 11.03 15.80
C GLU A 254 -10.59 11.23 14.43
N VAL A 255 -11.91 11.08 14.34
CA VAL A 255 -12.65 11.51 13.15
C VAL A 255 -12.67 13.04 13.16
N LEU A 256 -12.23 13.65 12.06
CA LEU A 256 -12.17 15.10 11.90
C LEU A 256 -13.35 15.64 11.09
N GLU A 257 -13.68 14.99 9.96
CA GLU A 257 -14.77 15.42 9.09
C GLU A 257 -15.36 14.23 8.32
N TYR A 258 -16.60 14.39 7.85
CA TYR A 258 -17.36 13.39 7.08
C TYR A 258 -17.51 12.01 7.77
N PRO A 259 -17.97 11.95 9.04
CA PRO A 259 -18.14 10.69 9.77
C PRO A 259 -19.06 9.68 9.04
N GLU A 260 -19.99 10.17 8.22
CA GLU A 260 -20.89 9.37 7.40
C GLU A 260 -20.18 8.50 6.36
N LEU A 261 -18.91 8.81 6.02
CA LEU A 261 -18.09 8.03 5.08
C LEU A 261 -17.43 6.80 5.73
N GLY A 262 -17.64 6.58 7.03
CA GLY A 262 -17.08 5.44 7.75
C GLY A 262 -15.54 5.45 7.69
N MET A 263 -14.94 4.37 7.21
CA MET A 263 -13.46 4.26 7.11
C MET A 263 -12.82 5.27 6.13
N GLU A 264 -13.62 5.88 5.25
CA GLU A 264 -13.17 6.92 4.30
C GLU A 264 -13.44 8.35 4.79
N ALA A 265 -13.85 8.53 6.05
CA ALA A 265 -13.90 9.84 6.68
C ALA A 265 -12.52 10.53 6.67
N VAL A 266 -12.49 11.84 6.90
CA VAL A 266 -11.24 12.52 7.21
C VAL A 266 -10.91 12.26 8.67
N TRP A 267 -9.70 11.76 8.93
CA TRP A 267 -9.21 11.51 10.29
C TRP A 267 -8.06 12.45 10.60
N LYS A 268 -7.86 12.73 11.89
CA LYS A 268 -6.61 13.25 12.41
C LYS A 268 -5.97 12.16 13.27
N ILE A 269 -4.70 11.88 13.01
CA ILE A 269 -3.92 10.92 13.80
C ILE A 269 -2.66 11.59 14.34
N GLU A 270 -2.22 11.14 15.51
CA GLU A 270 -0.90 11.46 16.06
C GLU A 270 0.00 10.24 15.89
N VAL A 271 1.18 10.46 15.30
CA VAL A 271 2.15 9.39 15.06
C VAL A 271 3.49 9.67 15.74
N GLU A 272 4.20 8.60 16.09
CA GLU A 272 5.57 8.63 16.57
C GLU A 272 6.39 7.61 15.78
N ASN A 273 7.58 8.02 15.33
CA ASN A 273 8.52 7.17 14.60
C ASN A 273 7.89 6.41 13.41
N PHE A 274 7.00 7.08 12.67
CA PHE A 274 6.32 6.47 11.54
C PHE A 274 7.30 6.35 10.35
N PRO A 275 7.54 5.14 9.80
CA PRO A 275 8.51 4.95 8.72
C PRO A 275 7.97 5.40 7.36
N ALA A 276 8.79 6.13 6.60
CA ALA A 276 8.49 6.59 5.24
C ALA A 276 9.73 6.77 4.35
#